data_AF-A0A2W6UT21-F1
#
_entry.id   AF-A0A2W6UT21-F1
#
_cell.length_a   1.000
_cell.length_b   1.000
_cell.length_c   1.000
_cell.angle_alpha   90.00
_cell.angle_beta   90.00
_cell.angle_gamma   90.00
#
_symmetry.space_group_name_H-M   'P 1'
#
loop_
_entity.id
_entity.type
_entity.pdbx_description
1 polymer ?
#
loop_
_entity_poly.entity_id
_entity_poly.type
_entity_poly.pdbx_seq_one_letter_code
_entity_poly.pdbx_strand_id
1 'polypeptide(L)'
;MTIAMCAVMPEGVVFGADSTSSVFHDGSGFHYFNHNQKLFQVGENSTLGIVTWGLGGINDTSYRTLIAELDDDLRATPAASIREVAERWGVLLWARYTAALAVEIARIATLAAMGPYDPAAAPPAANARSEAEEKELAGLRQNLYVGFCIGGYVLPDRTPMAFQVNVFPEAPAAPVPTPVTINFWGAPNYILRLLNGWDNGLKDAIMGSGKWGGTEAELVQELNKSALNVGMSTLRDGIDFVYSSIHSTIKALKFSHLSQICGGPIELAVISTDRRFRWVRHKKWDSAITEGDIT
;
A
#
# COMPACT_ATOMS: atom_id res chain seq x y z
N MET A 1 0.39 -8.69 3.25
CA MET A 1 1.01 -8.12 2.04
C MET A 1 0.04 -8.20 0.86
N THR A 2 0.24 -7.37 -0.18
CA THR A 2 -0.77 -6.96 -1.18
C THR A 2 -0.05 -6.31 -2.36
N ILE A 3 -0.69 -6.23 -3.53
CA ILE A 3 -0.33 -5.22 -4.55
C ILE A 3 -1.54 -4.31 -4.74
N ALA A 4 -1.32 -3.02 -4.53
CA ALA A 4 -2.32 -1.96 -4.71
C ALA A 4 -1.76 -0.89 -5.64
N MET A 5 -2.63 -0.21 -6.37
CA MET A 5 -2.23 0.78 -7.35
C MET A 5 -3.27 1.88 -7.50
N CYS A 6 -2.79 3.09 -7.79
CA CYS A 6 -3.58 4.24 -8.21
C CYS A 6 -2.93 4.86 -9.44
N ALA A 7 -3.76 5.27 -10.41
CA ALA A 7 -3.37 6.09 -11.54
C ALA A 7 -4.33 7.29 -11.67
N VAL A 8 -3.78 8.50 -11.56
CA VAL A 8 -4.47 9.77 -11.78
C VAL A 8 -4.24 10.17 -13.24
N MET A 9 -5.35 10.41 -13.92
CA MET A 9 -5.46 10.70 -15.34
C MET A 9 -6.22 12.02 -15.53
N PRO A 10 -6.08 12.72 -16.67
CA PRO A 10 -6.89 13.91 -16.95
C PRO A 10 -8.41 13.63 -16.90
N GLU A 11 -8.83 12.41 -17.25
CA GLU A 11 -10.24 12.00 -17.25
C GLU A 11 -10.74 11.49 -15.89
N GLY A 12 -9.86 11.24 -14.91
CA GLY A 12 -10.28 10.62 -13.65
C GLY A 12 -9.18 9.92 -12.86
N VAL A 13 -9.60 9.08 -11.91
CA VAL A 13 -8.72 8.23 -11.09
C VAL A 13 -9.11 6.77 -11.28
N VAL A 14 -8.11 5.91 -11.44
CA VAL A 14 -8.26 4.45 -11.49
C VAL A 14 -7.56 3.83 -10.29
N PHE A 15 -8.27 2.95 -9.58
CA PHE A 15 -7.73 2.15 -8.49
C PHE A 15 -7.74 0.68 -8.85
N GLY A 16 -6.75 -0.05 -8.33
CA GLY A 16 -6.77 -1.50 -8.36
C GLY A 16 -6.08 -2.12 -7.16
N ALA A 17 -6.53 -3.30 -6.78
CA ALA A 17 -5.85 -4.14 -5.79
C ALA A 17 -6.06 -5.62 -6.07
N ASP A 18 -5.09 -6.43 -5.65
CA ASP A 18 -5.28 -7.87 -5.50
C ASP A 18 -6.16 -8.19 -4.28
N SER A 19 -6.54 -9.46 -4.09
CA SER A 19 -7.39 -9.91 -2.99
C SER A 19 -6.69 -10.78 -1.95
N THR A 20 -5.41 -11.13 -2.13
CA THR A 20 -4.67 -11.93 -1.15
C THR A 20 -4.22 -11.10 0.04
N SER A 21 -4.55 -11.53 1.27
CA SER A 21 -3.85 -11.09 2.48
C SER A 21 -3.07 -12.24 3.06
N SER A 22 -1.89 -11.94 3.58
CA SER A 22 -0.97 -12.92 4.14
C SER A 22 -0.81 -12.69 5.64
N VAL A 23 -0.92 -13.76 6.43
CA VAL A 23 -0.64 -13.75 7.87
C VAL A 23 0.56 -14.67 8.10
N PHE A 24 1.61 -14.14 8.72
CA PHE A 24 2.75 -14.96 9.12
C PHE A 24 2.49 -15.54 10.50
N HIS A 25 2.65 -16.86 10.66
CA HIS A 25 2.72 -17.50 11.95
C HIS A 25 4.14 -18.04 12.14
N ASP A 26 4.74 -17.70 13.28
CA ASP A 26 6.09 -18.16 13.61
C ASP A 26 6.16 -19.69 13.56
N GLY A 27 7.21 -20.20 12.93
CA GLY A 27 7.42 -21.64 12.72
C GLY A 27 6.54 -22.34 11.67
N SER A 28 5.41 -21.76 11.20
CA SER A 28 4.53 -22.40 10.20
C SER A 28 4.47 -21.72 8.84
N GLY A 29 5.14 -20.57 8.68
CA GLY A 29 5.16 -19.82 7.43
C GLY A 29 3.92 -18.96 7.22
N PHE A 30 3.68 -18.56 5.96
CA PHE A 30 2.56 -17.71 5.59
C PHE A 30 1.27 -18.52 5.36
N HIS A 31 0.18 -18.02 5.93
CA HIS A 31 -1.18 -18.38 5.57
C HIS A 31 -1.80 -17.28 4.70
N TYR A 32 -2.69 -17.67 3.78
CA TYR A 32 -3.23 -16.76 2.76
C TYR A 32 -4.76 -16.80 2.69
N PHE A 33 -5.36 -15.62 2.62
CA PHE A 33 -6.79 -15.42 2.36
C PHE A 33 -6.95 -14.69 1.04
N ASN A 34 -7.51 -15.35 0.02
CA ASN A 34 -7.48 -14.87 -1.38
C ASN A 34 -8.66 -13.99 -1.81
N HIS A 35 -9.58 -13.68 -0.90
CA HIS A 35 -10.84 -12.99 -1.21
C HIS A 35 -11.07 -11.73 -0.37
N ASN A 36 -10.00 -11.11 0.16
CA ASN A 36 -10.14 -9.89 0.94
C ASN A 36 -10.41 -8.66 0.06
N GLN A 37 -11.16 -7.70 0.61
CA GLN A 37 -11.39 -6.41 -0.03
C GLN A 37 -10.36 -5.39 0.43
N LYS A 38 -9.76 -4.69 -0.52
CA LYS A 38 -8.73 -3.66 -0.25
C LYS A 38 -8.99 -2.35 -0.97
N LEU A 39 -10.03 -2.30 -1.79
CA LEU A 39 -10.52 -1.11 -2.46
C LEU A 39 -11.94 -0.84 -1.97
N PHE A 40 -12.26 0.41 -1.68
CA PHE A 40 -13.53 0.83 -1.13
C PHE A 40 -13.99 2.15 -1.76
N GLN A 41 -15.29 2.29 -1.87
CA GLN A 41 -15.93 3.59 -2.08
C GLN A 41 -16.03 4.29 -0.72
N VAL A 42 -15.75 5.60 -0.66
CA VAL A 42 -15.94 6.40 0.57
C VAL A 42 -17.33 7.03 0.52
N GLY A 43 -18.32 6.41 1.14
CA GLY A 43 -19.72 6.84 1.10
C GLY A 43 -20.44 6.49 -0.19
N GLU A 44 -21.73 6.16 -0.10
CA GLU A 44 -22.52 5.80 -1.27
C GLU A 44 -22.63 6.94 -2.28
N ASN A 45 -22.59 6.59 -3.56
CA ASN A 45 -22.61 7.55 -4.67
C ASN A 45 -21.54 8.66 -4.56
N SER A 46 -20.44 8.49 -3.84
CA SER A 46 -19.42 9.53 -3.72
C SER A 46 -18.52 9.65 -4.96
N THR A 47 -17.77 10.75 -5.00
CA THR A 47 -16.70 11.01 -5.98
C THR A 47 -15.33 10.62 -5.40
N LEU A 48 -15.31 9.70 -4.44
CA LEU A 48 -14.14 9.35 -3.62
C LEU A 48 -13.95 7.83 -3.56
N GLY A 49 -12.70 7.39 -3.70
CA GLY A 49 -12.29 6.00 -3.56
C GLY A 49 -11.05 5.91 -2.70
N ILE A 50 -10.88 4.76 -2.03
CA ILE A 50 -9.73 4.49 -1.17
C ILE A 50 -9.25 3.05 -1.37
N VAL A 51 -7.94 2.88 -1.53
CA VAL A 51 -7.26 1.58 -1.60
C VAL A 51 -6.24 1.45 -0.47
N THR A 52 -6.04 0.23 0.07
CA THR A 52 -5.14 -0.02 1.21
C THR A 52 -4.10 -1.11 0.94
N TRP A 53 -3.00 -1.06 1.68
CA TRP A 53 -1.95 -2.08 1.74
C TRP A 53 -1.28 -2.08 3.12
N GLY A 54 -0.55 -3.16 3.44
CA GLY A 54 0.15 -3.30 4.71
C GLY A 54 -0.69 -4.10 5.73
N LEU A 55 -0.75 -3.60 6.96
CA LEU A 55 -1.57 -4.14 8.05
C LEU A 55 -3.02 -4.36 7.59
N GLY A 56 -3.61 -5.49 7.96
CA GLY A 56 -4.94 -5.91 7.48
C GLY A 56 -6.13 -5.38 8.29
N GLY A 57 -5.89 -4.80 9.46
CA GLY A 57 -6.92 -4.27 10.37
C GLY A 57 -6.32 -3.70 11.64
N ILE A 58 -7.11 -2.97 12.42
CA ILE A 58 -6.67 -2.36 13.68
C ILE A 58 -7.50 -2.96 14.82
N ASN A 59 -6.94 -3.99 15.48
CA ASN A 59 -7.58 -4.77 16.54
C ASN A 59 -9.05 -5.13 16.24
N ASP A 60 -9.97 -4.48 16.94
CA ASP A 60 -11.42 -4.71 16.92
C ASP A 60 -12.16 -3.86 15.87
N THR A 61 -11.47 -3.01 15.11
CA THR A 61 -12.06 -2.10 14.13
C THR A 61 -11.58 -2.40 12.72
N SER A 62 -12.55 -2.57 11.80
CA SER A 62 -12.27 -2.78 10.38
C SER A 62 -12.00 -1.45 9.67
N TYR A 63 -11.18 -1.46 8.61
CA TYR A 63 -11.02 -0.27 7.77
C TYR A 63 -12.32 0.16 7.11
N ARG A 64 -13.23 -0.78 6.80
CA ARG A 64 -14.56 -0.44 6.28
C ARG A 64 -15.35 0.43 7.27
N THR A 65 -15.24 0.15 8.57
CA THR A 65 -15.87 0.95 9.63
C THR A 65 -15.28 2.35 9.66
N LEU A 66 -13.94 2.49 9.68
CA LEU A 66 -13.29 3.79 9.67
C LEU A 66 -13.61 4.61 8.40
N ILE A 67 -13.75 3.95 7.25
CA ILE A 67 -14.15 4.61 6.01
C ILE A 67 -15.60 5.12 6.07
N ALA A 68 -16.48 4.41 6.77
CA ALA A 68 -17.85 4.88 7.02
C ALA A 68 -17.87 6.10 7.97
N GLU A 69 -17.03 6.09 9.01
CA GLU A 69 -16.87 7.24 9.92
C GLU A 69 -16.29 8.46 9.19
N LEU A 70 -15.35 8.26 8.26
CA LEU A 70 -14.86 9.32 7.37
C LEU A 70 -16.01 9.90 6.52
N ASP A 71 -16.86 9.05 5.97
CA ASP A 71 -18.02 9.49 5.19
C ASP A 71 -19.04 10.27 6.06
N ASP A 72 -19.28 9.85 7.30
CA ASP A 72 -20.08 10.61 8.27
C ASP A 72 -19.51 12.00 8.54
N ASP A 73 -18.19 12.10 8.76
CA ASP A 73 -17.48 13.38 8.92
C ASP A 73 -17.63 14.29 7.69
N LEU A 74 -17.42 13.74 6.49
CA LEU A 74 -17.53 14.50 5.23
C LEU A 74 -18.97 14.96 4.95
N ARG A 75 -19.97 14.19 5.36
CA ARG A 75 -21.38 14.62 5.27
C ARG A 75 -21.69 15.76 6.22
N ALA A 76 -21.19 15.68 7.46
CA ALA A 76 -21.39 16.72 8.46
C ALA A 76 -20.67 18.02 8.07
N THR A 77 -19.44 17.90 7.56
CA THR A 77 -18.61 19.03 7.13
C THR A 77 -17.94 18.70 5.79
N PRO A 78 -18.52 19.08 4.65
CA PRO A 78 -17.93 18.83 3.34
C PRO A 78 -16.49 19.35 3.25
N ALA A 79 -15.58 18.51 2.77
CA ALA A 79 -14.21 18.92 2.48
C ALA A 79 -14.16 19.86 1.26
N ALA A 80 -13.18 20.74 1.21
CA ALA A 80 -12.92 21.65 0.11
C ALA A 80 -12.00 21.06 -0.98
N SER A 81 -11.27 19.97 -0.66
CA SER A 81 -10.33 19.34 -1.59
C SER A 81 -10.06 17.87 -1.25
N ILE A 82 -9.50 17.11 -2.20
CA ILE A 82 -9.04 15.73 -1.95
C ILE A 82 -7.90 15.68 -0.93
N ARG A 83 -7.03 16.71 -0.90
CA ARG A 83 -5.98 16.83 0.11
C ARG A 83 -6.59 16.82 1.51
N GLU A 84 -7.61 17.65 1.72
CA GLU A 84 -8.29 17.73 3.01
C GLU A 84 -8.97 16.40 3.38
N VAL A 85 -9.61 15.71 2.43
CA VAL A 85 -10.15 14.36 2.67
C VAL A 85 -9.05 13.41 3.17
N ALA A 86 -7.88 13.43 2.53
CA ALA A 86 -6.74 12.60 2.93
C ALA A 86 -6.14 13.00 4.29
N GLU A 87 -6.12 14.29 4.62
CA GLU A 87 -5.68 14.80 5.92
C GLU A 87 -6.61 14.33 7.03
N ARG A 88 -7.93 14.46 6.83
CA ARG A 88 -8.94 13.98 7.78
C ARG A 88 -8.89 12.47 7.97
N TRP A 89 -8.70 11.71 6.89
CA TRP A 89 -8.43 10.27 6.99
C TRP A 89 -7.18 9.99 7.82
N GLY A 90 -6.08 10.71 7.57
CA GLY A 90 -4.83 10.57 8.32
C GLY A 90 -5.02 10.79 9.82
N VAL A 91 -5.79 11.81 10.20
CA VAL A 91 -6.13 12.11 11.60
C VAL A 91 -6.98 10.99 12.22
N LEU A 92 -8.07 10.60 11.56
CA LEU A 92 -8.98 9.54 12.02
C LEU A 92 -8.22 8.21 12.21
N LEU A 93 -7.48 7.80 11.19
CA LEU A 93 -6.69 6.57 11.19
C LEU A 93 -5.62 6.61 12.29
N TRP A 94 -4.88 7.71 12.41
CA TRP A 94 -3.80 7.83 13.39
C TRP A 94 -4.30 7.70 14.83
N ALA A 95 -5.42 8.38 15.14
CA ALA A 95 -6.04 8.29 16.46
C ALA A 95 -6.41 6.84 16.80
N ARG A 96 -7.01 6.11 15.85
CA ARG A 96 -7.38 4.71 16.09
C ARG A 96 -6.17 3.77 16.15
N TYR A 97 -5.22 3.96 15.25
CA TYR A 97 -3.99 3.18 15.15
C TYR A 97 -3.15 3.26 16.43
N THR A 98 -2.85 4.48 16.89
CA THR A 98 -2.01 4.69 18.07
C THR A 98 -2.67 4.20 19.36
N ALA A 99 -3.98 4.38 19.51
CA ALA A 99 -4.70 3.89 20.67
C ALA A 99 -4.76 2.37 20.72
N ALA A 100 -5.02 1.72 19.58
CA ALA A 100 -5.17 0.27 19.51
C ALA A 100 -3.83 -0.47 19.61
N LEU A 101 -2.75 0.08 19.05
CA LEU A 101 -1.44 -0.58 18.96
C LEU A 101 -0.41 0.03 19.92
N ALA A 102 -0.88 0.65 21.01
CA ALA A 102 -0.03 1.37 21.95
C ALA A 102 1.06 0.47 22.57
N VAL A 103 0.75 -0.80 22.82
CA VAL A 103 1.69 -1.77 23.40
C VAL A 103 2.81 -2.09 22.43
N GLU A 104 2.48 -2.39 21.19
CA GLU A 104 3.43 -2.73 20.14
C GLU A 104 4.29 -1.52 19.76
N ILE A 105 3.69 -0.32 19.69
CA ILE A 105 4.41 0.93 19.45
C ILE A 105 5.41 1.21 20.58
N ALA A 106 5.01 1.01 21.84
CA ALA A 106 5.93 1.16 22.98
C ALA A 106 7.07 0.12 22.95
N ARG A 107 6.79 -1.11 22.51
CA ARG A 107 7.81 -2.15 22.32
C ARG A 107 8.81 -1.75 21.22
N ILE A 108 8.34 -1.23 20.09
CA ILE A 108 9.20 -0.70 19.04
C ILE A 108 10.08 0.42 19.58
N ALA A 109 9.53 1.39 20.31
CA ALA A 109 10.30 2.49 20.88
C ALA A 109 11.40 2.00 21.84
N THR A 110 11.08 1.00 22.67
CA THR A 110 12.04 0.36 23.58
C THR A 110 13.18 -0.29 22.80
N LEU A 111 12.86 -1.08 21.79
CA LEU A 111 13.84 -1.76 20.96
C LEU A 111 14.67 -0.78 20.12
N ALA A 112 14.06 0.25 19.55
CA ALA A 112 14.72 1.25 18.72
C ALA A 112 15.72 2.12 19.49
N ALA A 113 15.52 2.30 20.80
CA ALA A 113 16.44 3.02 21.68
C ALA A 113 17.73 2.23 22.01
N MET A 114 17.75 0.93 21.75
CA MET A 114 18.93 0.07 21.89
C MET A 114 19.85 0.17 20.66
N GLY A 115 21.13 -0.14 20.83
CA GLY A 115 22.08 -0.29 19.72
C GLY A 115 21.73 -1.50 18.84
N PRO A 116 22.13 -1.51 17.55
CA PRO A 116 21.87 -2.64 16.66
C PRO A 116 22.62 -3.90 17.09
N TYR A 117 22.07 -5.06 16.76
CA TYR A 117 22.79 -6.33 16.88
C TYR A 117 23.98 -6.37 15.90
N ASP A 118 25.19 -6.63 16.41
CA ASP A 118 26.39 -6.87 15.61
C ASP A 118 26.85 -8.34 15.80
N PRO A 119 26.72 -9.20 14.77
CA PRO A 119 27.13 -10.60 14.86
C PRO A 119 28.65 -10.80 14.99
N ALA A 120 29.45 -9.77 14.70
CA ALA A 120 30.92 -9.83 14.80
C ALA A 120 31.45 -9.33 16.15
N ALA A 121 30.63 -8.66 16.97
CA ALA A 121 31.06 -8.09 18.25
C ALA A 121 31.17 -9.17 19.34
N ALA A 122 32.36 -9.32 19.92
CA ALA A 122 32.62 -10.21 21.06
C ALA A 122 33.45 -9.51 22.15
N PRO A 123 32.86 -9.14 23.31
CA PRO A 123 31.45 -9.32 23.69
C PRO A 123 30.51 -8.33 22.97
N PRO A 124 29.20 -8.61 22.88
CA PRO A 124 28.21 -7.64 22.42
C PRO A 124 28.27 -6.33 23.22
N ALA A 125 27.96 -5.19 22.59
CA ALA A 125 27.89 -3.92 23.29
C ALA A 125 26.80 -3.96 24.38
N ALA A 126 27.05 -3.32 25.52
CA ALA A 126 26.20 -3.44 26.71
C ALA A 126 24.73 -3.01 26.50
N ASN A 127 24.44 -2.16 25.52
CA ASN A 127 23.10 -1.72 25.16
C ASN A 127 22.67 -2.17 23.74
N ALA A 128 23.29 -3.22 23.18
CA ALA A 128 22.89 -3.75 21.88
C ALA A 128 21.68 -4.68 22.00
N ARG A 129 20.80 -4.65 20.99
CA ARG A 129 19.76 -5.67 20.80
C ARG A 129 20.42 -7.03 20.63
N SER A 130 19.79 -8.07 21.17
CA SER A 130 20.04 -9.45 20.79
C SER A 130 19.59 -9.72 19.34
N GLU A 131 20.04 -10.83 18.76
CA GLU A 131 19.57 -11.25 17.43
C GLU A 131 18.03 -11.41 17.37
N ALA A 132 17.43 -11.94 18.45
CA ALA A 132 15.99 -12.11 18.56
C ALA A 132 15.26 -10.76 18.59
N GLU A 133 15.77 -9.79 19.35
CA GLU A 133 15.22 -8.44 19.42
C GLU A 133 15.36 -7.65 18.12
N GLU A 134 16.46 -7.87 17.37
CA GLU A 134 16.63 -7.28 16.04
C GLU A 134 15.59 -7.83 15.06
N LYS A 135 15.35 -9.15 15.08
CA LYS A 135 14.30 -9.80 14.28
C LYS A 135 12.90 -9.33 14.69
N GLU A 136 12.65 -9.20 15.99
CA GLU A 136 11.38 -8.70 16.53
C GLU A 136 11.11 -7.27 16.06
N LEU A 137 12.09 -6.36 16.18
CA LEU A 137 11.95 -4.97 15.74
C LEU A 137 11.66 -4.90 14.23
N ALA A 138 12.40 -5.67 13.42
CA ALA A 138 12.17 -5.73 11.97
C ALA A 138 10.76 -6.25 11.64
N GLY A 139 10.31 -7.31 12.32
CA GLY A 139 8.98 -7.88 12.17
C GLY A 139 7.88 -6.90 12.56
N LEU A 140 8.01 -6.22 13.71
CA LEU A 140 7.04 -5.23 14.18
C LEU A 140 6.94 -4.04 13.21
N ARG A 141 8.07 -3.50 12.74
CA ARG A 141 8.08 -2.42 11.72
C ARG A 141 7.36 -2.83 10.44
N GLN A 142 7.60 -4.05 9.96
CA GLN A 142 6.98 -4.55 8.75
C GLN A 142 5.47 -4.82 8.93
N ASN A 143 5.09 -5.42 10.06
CA ASN A 143 3.71 -5.88 10.28
C ASN A 143 2.76 -4.75 10.67
N LEU A 144 3.25 -3.69 11.31
CA LEU A 144 2.42 -2.57 11.75
C LEU A 144 2.36 -1.42 10.75
N TYR A 145 3.20 -1.44 9.71
CA TYR A 145 3.08 -0.48 8.62
C TYR A 145 1.75 -0.64 7.88
N VAL A 146 1.05 0.47 7.65
CA VAL A 146 -0.15 0.51 6.83
C VAL A 146 -0.17 1.75 5.96
N GLY A 147 -0.66 1.60 4.74
CA GLY A 147 -0.85 2.71 3.83
C GLY A 147 -2.20 2.68 3.14
N PHE A 148 -2.63 3.87 2.75
CA PHE A 148 -3.86 4.12 2.02
C PHE A 148 -3.59 5.10 0.88
N CYS A 149 -4.32 4.95 -0.22
CA CYS A 149 -4.41 5.99 -1.22
C CYS A 149 -5.86 6.38 -1.40
N ILE A 150 -6.15 7.66 -1.21
CA ILE A 150 -7.48 8.27 -1.41
C ILE A 150 -7.41 9.13 -2.64
N GLY A 151 -8.43 9.07 -3.48
CA GLY A 151 -8.50 9.91 -4.65
C GLY A 151 -9.89 10.03 -5.25
N GLY A 152 -10.01 10.95 -6.20
CA GLY A 152 -11.28 11.36 -6.79
C GLY A 152 -11.26 12.85 -7.12
N TYR A 153 -12.39 13.51 -6.94
CA TYR A 153 -12.53 14.97 -7.06
C TYR A 153 -13.57 15.50 -6.06
N VAL A 154 -13.52 16.81 -5.76
CA VAL A 154 -14.44 17.49 -4.83
C VAL A 154 -15.06 18.70 -5.51
N LEU A 155 -16.39 18.69 -5.68
CA LEU A 155 -17.10 19.80 -6.32
C LEU A 155 -16.92 21.12 -5.56
N PRO A 156 -16.88 22.26 -6.27
CA PRO A 156 -17.09 22.40 -7.72
C PRO A 156 -15.87 22.05 -8.59
N ASP A 157 -14.71 21.76 -8.00
CA ASP A 157 -13.51 21.38 -8.73
C ASP A 157 -13.58 19.92 -9.22
N ARG A 158 -13.42 19.72 -10.52
CA ARG A 158 -13.44 18.39 -11.13
C ARG A 158 -12.03 17.86 -11.41
N THR A 159 -10.99 18.56 -10.98
CA THR A 159 -9.60 18.14 -11.15
C THR A 159 -9.37 16.82 -10.40
N PRO A 160 -9.07 15.71 -11.10
CA PRO A 160 -8.77 14.45 -10.45
C PRO A 160 -7.48 14.55 -9.65
N MET A 161 -7.52 14.11 -8.39
CA MET A 161 -6.35 14.06 -7.52
C MET A 161 -6.37 12.80 -6.69
N ALA A 162 -5.18 12.36 -6.27
CA ALA A 162 -5.02 11.31 -5.29
C ALA A 162 -3.86 11.64 -4.35
N PHE A 163 -3.97 11.15 -3.12
CA PHE A 163 -2.97 11.28 -2.08
C PHE A 163 -2.77 9.93 -1.40
N GLN A 164 -1.52 9.61 -1.09
CA GLN A 164 -1.19 8.50 -0.23
C GLN A 164 -1.00 8.98 1.22
N VAL A 165 -1.38 8.13 2.15
CA VAL A 165 -1.29 8.32 3.59
C VAL A 165 -0.59 7.08 4.15
N ASN A 166 0.63 7.25 4.66
CA ASN A 166 1.48 6.17 5.15
C ASN A 166 1.67 6.29 6.66
N VAL A 167 1.20 5.30 7.40
CA VAL A 167 1.36 5.23 8.85
C VAL A 167 2.52 4.29 9.17
N PHE A 168 3.51 4.84 9.85
CA PHE A 168 4.64 4.10 10.39
C PHE A 168 4.51 4.03 11.92
N PRO A 169 4.85 2.90 12.56
CA PRO A 169 4.72 2.77 14.01
C PRO A 169 5.61 3.73 14.81
N GLU A 170 6.71 4.20 14.20
CA GLU A 170 7.67 5.11 14.83
C GLU A 170 7.38 6.59 14.53
N ALA A 171 6.33 6.88 13.75
CA ALA A 171 5.99 8.26 13.41
C ALA A 171 5.62 9.05 14.68
N PRO A 172 6.09 10.29 14.85
CA PRO A 172 5.80 11.08 16.04
C PRO A 172 4.39 11.72 16.02
N ALA A 173 3.73 11.72 14.86
CA ALA A 173 2.46 12.40 14.65
C ALA A 173 1.67 11.75 13.50
N ALA A 174 0.44 12.22 13.30
CA ALA A 174 -0.41 11.81 12.20
C ALA A 174 0.29 11.98 10.84
N PRO A 175 0.05 11.06 9.89
CA PRO A 175 0.71 11.08 8.60
C PRO A 175 0.28 12.28 7.76
N VAL A 176 1.25 12.91 7.10
CA VAL A 176 0.99 13.99 6.14
C VAL A 176 0.73 13.36 4.75
N PRO A 177 -0.42 13.64 4.11
CA PRO A 177 -0.71 13.08 2.80
C PRO A 177 0.22 13.64 1.71
N THR A 178 0.73 12.74 0.86
CA THR A 178 1.58 13.10 -0.28
C THR A 178 0.85 12.84 -1.59
N PRO A 179 0.93 13.74 -2.59
CA PRO A 179 0.22 13.58 -3.85
C PRO A 179 0.70 12.35 -4.62
N VAL A 180 -0.21 11.73 -5.37
CA VAL A 180 0.03 10.56 -6.21
C VAL A 180 -0.38 10.88 -7.64
N THR A 181 0.48 10.57 -8.60
CA THR A 181 0.12 10.52 -10.02
C THR A 181 -0.09 9.07 -10.43
N ILE A 182 0.97 8.27 -10.47
CA ILE A 182 0.90 6.83 -10.63
C ILE A 182 1.78 6.23 -9.54
N ASN A 183 1.26 5.28 -8.77
CA ASN A 183 2.08 4.59 -7.79
C ASN A 183 1.59 3.16 -7.53
N PHE A 184 2.50 2.33 -7.04
CA PHE A 184 2.31 0.92 -6.71
C PHE A 184 2.77 0.67 -5.28
N TRP A 185 1.99 -0.08 -4.51
CA TRP A 185 2.25 -0.31 -3.10
C TRP A 185 2.18 -1.78 -2.70
N GLY A 186 2.77 -2.09 -1.55
CA GLY A 186 2.88 -3.44 -1.02
C GLY A 186 4.01 -4.21 -1.71
N ALA A 187 3.73 -4.94 -2.78
CA ALA A 187 4.71 -5.78 -3.50
C ALA A 187 4.99 -5.30 -4.94
N PRO A 188 5.51 -4.08 -5.15
CA PRO A 188 5.64 -3.49 -6.49
C PRO A 188 6.81 -4.03 -7.31
N ASN A 189 7.70 -4.85 -6.73
CA ASN A 189 9.01 -5.20 -7.29
C ASN A 189 8.93 -5.69 -8.75
N TYR A 190 7.97 -6.58 -9.06
CA TYR A 190 7.84 -7.12 -10.40
C TYR A 190 7.36 -6.11 -11.43
N ILE A 191 6.37 -5.29 -11.08
CA ILE A 191 5.92 -4.23 -11.99
C ILE A 191 7.00 -3.16 -12.16
N LEU A 192 7.76 -2.84 -11.11
CA LEU A 192 8.91 -1.93 -11.22
C LEU A 192 9.98 -2.49 -12.16
N ARG A 193 10.27 -3.80 -12.14
CA ARG A 193 11.18 -4.40 -13.12
C ARG A 193 10.65 -4.32 -14.55
N LEU A 194 9.36 -4.54 -14.75
CA LEU A 194 8.75 -4.45 -16.08
C LEU A 194 8.82 -3.02 -16.64
N LEU A 195 8.56 -2.02 -15.79
CA LEU A 195 8.54 -0.62 -16.21
C LEU A 195 9.94 -0.03 -16.30
N ASN A 196 10.79 -0.27 -15.31
CA ASN A 196 12.06 0.44 -15.16
C ASN A 196 13.26 -0.40 -15.62
N GLY A 197 13.11 -1.71 -15.72
CA GLY A 197 14.22 -2.67 -15.84
C GLY A 197 14.85 -3.04 -14.49
N TRP A 198 14.43 -2.42 -13.38
CA TRP A 198 15.01 -2.61 -12.05
C TRP A 198 13.99 -2.42 -10.92
N ASP A 199 14.33 -2.87 -9.70
CA ASP A 199 13.60 -2.60 -8.47
C ASP A 199 14.55 -2.28 -7.31
N ASN A 200 14.02 -1.89 -6.15
CA ASN A 200 14.83 -1.53 -4.98
C ASN A 200 15.76 -2.66 -4.53
N GLY A 201 15.34 -3.93 -4.62
CA GLY A 201 16.19 -5.06 -4.24
C GLY A 201 17.41 -5.20 -5.16
N LEU A 202 17.25 -4.95 -6.48
CA LEU A 202 18.38 -4.92 -7.41
C LEU A 202 19.32 -3.74 -7.10
N LYS A 203 18.76 -2.55 -6.87
CA LYS A 203 19.53 -1.35 -6.49
C LYS A 203 20.34 -1.61 -5.21
N ASP A 204 19.70 -2.11 -4.16
CA ASP A 204 20.33 -2.39 -2.87
C ASP A 204 21.42 -3.46 -3.00
N ALA A 205 21.21 -4.49 -3.83
CA ALA A 205 22.24 -5.50 -4.12
C ALA A 205 23.46 -4.91 -4.84
N ILE A 206 23.27 -3.98 -5.78
CA ILE A 206 24.38 -3.28 -6.46
C ILE A 206 25.14 -2.42 -5.46
N MET A 207 24.44 -1.59 -4.68
CA MET A 207 25.04 -0.70 -3.68
C MET A 207 25.81 -1.49 -2.60
N GLY A 208 25.21 -2.58 -2.11
CA GLY A 208 25.82 -3.44 -1.09
C GLY A 208 26.96 -4.34 -1.59
N SER A 209 27.17 -4.45 -2.92
CA SER A 209 28.20 -5.33 -3.49
C SER A 209 29.64 -4.83 -3.33
N GLY A 210 29.82 -3.54 -3.03
CA GLY A 210 31.13 -2.87 -3.04
C GLY A 210 31.74 -2.69 -4.43
N LYS A 211 31.02 -3.05 -5.51
CA LYS A 211 31.51 -2.93 -6.90
C LYS A 211 31.08 -1.63 -7.58
N TRP A 212 30.04 -0.97 -7.11
CA TRP A 212 29.61 0.33 -7.59
C TRP A 212 30.38 1.43 -6.86
N GLY A 213 31.08 2.28 -7.61
CA GLY A 213 31.90 3.37 -7.05
C GLY A 213 31.18 4.72 -6.94
N GLY A 214 29.96 4.83 -7.47
CA GLY A 214 29.17 6.06 -7.44
C GLY A 214 28.20 6.14 -6.26
N THR A 215 27.45 7.23 -6.21
CA THR A 215 26.34 7.43 -5.30
C THR A 215 25.10 6.64 -5.74
N GLU A 216 24.14 6.48 -4.81
CA GLU A 216 22.83 5.90 -5.13
C GLU A 216 22.09 6.73 -6.20
N ALA A 217 22.18 8.06 -6.10
CA ALA A 217 21.52 8.97 -7.04
C ALA A 217 22.04 8.79 -8.48
N GLU A 218 23.36 8.64 -8.64
CA GLU A 218 23.97 8.38 -9.95
C GLU A 218 23.54 7.01 -10.51
N LEU A 219 23.45 5.97 -9.67
CA LEU A 219 22.96 4.66 -10.08
C LEU A 219 21.51 4.73 -10.57
N VAL A 220 20.63 5.37 -9.79
CA VAL A 220 19.22 5.54 -10.15
C VAL A 220 19.07 6.34 -11.46
N GLN A 221 19.89 7.37 -11.65
CA GLN A 221 19.90 8.14 -12.89
C GLN A 221 20.29 7.27 -14.09
N GLU A 222 21.28 6.39 -13.95
CA GLU A 222 21.68 5.47 -15.03
C GLU A 222 20.59 4.45 -15.34
N LEU A 223 20.04 3.81 -14.31
CA LEU A 223 19.00 2.79 -14.45
C LEU A 223 17.71 3.37 -15.07
N ASN A 224 17.38 4.62 -14.79
CA ASN A 224 16.18 5.26 -15.35
C ASN A 224 16.27 5.51 -16.87
N LYS A 225 17.45 5.39 -17.49
CA LYS A 225 17.57 5.49 -18.95
C LYS A 225 16.92 4.32 -19.69
N SER A 226 16.73 3.17 -19.04
CA SER A 226 16.02 2.02 -19.61
C SER A 226 14.54 1.97 -19.26
N ALA A 227 14.00 2.97 -18.56
CA ALA A 227 12.61 2.99 -18.17
C ALA A 227 11.67 3.14 -19.38
N LEU A 228 10.63 2.31 -19.42
CA LEU A 228 9.54 2.40 -20.37
C LEU A 228 8.69 3.63 -20.03
N ASN A 229 8.43 4.44 -21.05
CA ASN A 229 7.49 5.54 -20.92
C ASN A 229 6.05 5.01 -21.03
N VAL A 230 5.30 5.12 -19.95
CA VAL A 230 3.89 4.76 -19.92
C VAL A 230 3.05 5.95 -20.39
N GLY A 231 2.74 5.97 -21.68
CA GLY A 231 1.83 6.94 -22.28
C GLY A 231 0.38 6.46 -22.18
N MET A 232 -0.32 6.84 -21.10
CA MET A 232 -1.77 6.64 -21.02
C MET A 232 -2.48 7.92 -21.44
N SER A 233 -3.48 7.83 -22.31
CA SER A 233 -4.22 8.99 -22.80
C SER A 233 -5.70 8.99 -22.39
N THR A 234 -6.27 7.81 -22.13
CA THR A 234 -7.68 7.66 -21.75
C THR A 234 -7.86 6.93 -20.41
N LEU A 235 -9.03 7.08 -19.79
CA LEU A 235 -9.41 6.31 -18.61
C LEU A 235 -9.44 4.80 -18.89
N ARG A 236 -9.72 4.40 -20.14
CA ARG A 236 -9.71 3.00 -20.56
C ARG A 236 -8.29 2.44 -20.57
N ASP A 237 -7.31 3.20 -21.05
CA ASP A 237 -5.89 2.82 -20.97
C ASP A 237 -5.46 2.71 -19.51
N GLY A 238 -5.91 3.63 -18.66
CA GLY A 238 -5.67 3.57 -17.21
C GLY A 238 -6.20 2.30 -16.56
N ILE A 239 -7.42 1.88 -16.89
CA ILE A 239 -8.02 0.63 -16.41
C ILE A 239 -7.16 -0.58 -16.82
N ASP A 240 -6.81 -0.67 -18.10
CA ASP A 240 -6.02 -1.80 -18.62
C ASP A 240 -4.61 -1.83 -18.03
N PHE A 241 -3.97 -0.67 -17.92
CA PHE A 241 -2.65 -0.53 -17.31
C PHE A 241 -2.65 -0.95 -15.83
N VAL A 242 -3.64 -0.50 -15.05
CA VAL A 242 -3.76 -0.88 -13.64
C VAL A 242 -3.98 -2.39 -13.50
N TYR A 243 -4.90 -2.96 -14.29
CA TYR A 243 -5.14 -4.39 -14.29
C TYR A 243 -3.89 -5.19 -14.66
N SER A 244 -3.25 -4.83 -15.78
CA SER A 244 -2.07 -5.50 -16.32
C SER A 244 -0.89 -5.44 -15.34
N SER A 245 -0.73 -4.33 -14.63
CA SER A 245 0.31 -4.15 -13.61
C SER A 245 0.16 -5.09 -12.43
N ILE A 246 -1.06 -5.14 -11.87
CA ILE A 246 -1.40 -6.03 -10.75
C ILE A 246 -1.30 -7.49 -11.18
N HIS A 247 -1.90 -7.82 -12.33
CA HIS A 247 -1.91 -9.18 -12.87
C HIS A 247 -0.50 -9.71 -13.13
N SER A 248 0.37 -8.87 -13.71
CA SER A 248 1.77 -9.24 -13.95
C SER A 248 2.52 -9.55 -12.66
N THR A 249 2.28 -8.77 -11.60
CA THR A 249 2.86 -9.01 -10.27
C THR A 249 2.38 -10.34 -9.69
N ILE A 250 1.08 -10.62 -9.76
CA ILE A 250 0.50 -11.90 -9.32
C ILE A 250 1.11 -13.08 -10.07
N LYS A 251 1.23 -12.99 -11.41
CA LYS A 251 1.82 -14.06 -12.23
C LYS A 251 3.31 -14.23 -11.95
N ALA A 252 4.04 -13.15 -11.78
CA ALA A 252 5.47 -13.23 -11.49
C ALA A 252 5.73 -13.89 -10.13
N LEU A 253 4.93 -13.60 -9.10
CA LEU A 253 5.00 -14.29 -7.80
C LEU A 253 4.65 -15.78 -7.91
N LYS A 254 3.63 -16.14 -8.71
CA LYS A 254 3.26 -17.55 -8.94
C LYS A 254 4.42 -18.40 -9.49
N PHE A 255 5.29 -17.81 -10.32
CA PHE A 255 6.39 -18.51 -10.98
C PHE A 255 7.77 -18.19 -10.38
N SER A 256 7.82 -17.53 -9.22
CA SER A 256 9.07 -17.27 -8.51
C SER A 256 9.26 -18.24 -7.34
N HIS A 257 10.42 -18.13 -6.68
CA HIS A 257 10.70 -18.86 -5.43
C HIS A 257 10.15 -18.15 -4.19
N LEU A 258 9.50 -16.99 -4.36
CA LEU A 258 9.00 -16.19 -3.26
C LEU A 258 7.59 -16.64 -2.85
N SER A 259 7.23 -16.34 -1.60
CA SER A 259 5.87 -16.51 -1.09
C SER A 259 4.86 -15.78 -1.98
N GLN A 260 3.75 -16.45 -2.33
CA GLN A 260 2.71 -15.88 -3.19
C GLN A 260 1.80 -14.91 -2.39
N ILE A 261 2.38 -13.78 -2.02
CA ILE A 261 1.77 -12.73 -1.18
C ILE A 261 0.80 -11.82 -1.92
N CYS A 262 0.58 -12.06 -3.21
CA CYS A 262 -0.42 -11.40 -4.03
C CYS A 262 -1.18 -12.43 -4.87
N GLY A 263 -2.48 -12.19 -5.05
CA GLY A 263 -3.34 -13.14 -5.76
C GLY A 263 -4.83 -12.85 -5.62
N GLY A 264 -5.62 -13.89 -5.85
CA GLY A 264 -7.08 -13.82 -5.85
C GLY A 264 -7.65 -12.97 -6.99
N PRO A 265 -8.98 -12.72 -6.96
CA PRO A 265 -9.63 -11.82 -7.91
C PRO A 265 -9.09 -10.38 -7.78
N ILE A 266 -8.80 -9.74 -8.91
CA ILE A 266 -8.40 -8.31 -8.93
C ILE A 266 -9.66 -7.45 -8.88
N GLU A 267 -9.68 -6.45 -7.99
CA GLU A 267 -10.71 -5.42 -7.98
C GLU A 267 -10.22 -4.16 -8.68
N LEU A 268 -11.13 -3.51 -9.39
CA LEU A 268 -10.87 -2.29 -10.15
C LEU A 268 -12.05 -1.33 -9.98
N ALA A 269 -11.74 -0.07 -9.71
CA ALA A 269 -12.73 1.00 -9.69
C ALA A 269 -12.21 2.25 -10.37
N VAL A 270 -13.14 3.06 -10.85
CA VAL A 270 -12.86 4.34 -11.49
C VAL A 270 -13.77 5.43 -10.99
N ILE A 271 -13.24 6.64 -10.97
CA ILE A 271 -13.97 7.89 -10.77
C ILE A 271 -13.60 8.77 -11.95
N SER A 272 -14.55 9.18 -12.78
CA SER A 272 -14.29 10.08 -13.91
C SER A 272 -14.73 11.50 -13.58
N THR A 273 -14.17 12.50 -14.26
CA THR A 273 -14.51 13.91 -14.00
C THR A 273 -16.01 14.20 -14.11
N ASP A 274 -16.78 13.40 -14.87
CA ASP A 274 -18.22 13.50 -15.05
C ASP A 274 -19.05 12.52 -14.19
N ARG A 275 -18.45 11.47 -13.62
CA ARG A 275 -19.18 10.39 -12.93
C ARG A 275 -18.56 10.02 -11.59
N ARG A 276 -19.45 9.75 -10.64
CA ARG A 276 -19.16 9.19 -9.31
C ARG A 276 -18.44 7.83 -9.41
N PHE A 277 -17.94 7.35 -8.28
CA PHE A 277 -17.25 6.06 -8.16
C PHE A 277 -18.04 4.92 -8.82
N ARG A 278 -17.34 4.11 -9.60
CA ARG A 278 -17.89 2.91 -10.24
C ARG A 278 -16.92 1.75 -10.17
N TRP A 279 -17.46 0.58 -9.84
CA TRP A 279 -16.77 -0.66 -10.02
C TRP A 279 -16.63 -0.98 -11.52
N VAL A 280 -15.40 -1.25 -11.95
CA VAL A 280 -15.12 -1.90 -13.24
C VAL A 280 -15.11 -3.41 -13.04
N ARG A 281 -14.51 -3.85 -11.94
CA ARG A 281 -14.52 -5.25 -11.50
C ARG A 281 -14.61 -5.29 -9.98
N HIS A 282 -15.63 -5.95 -9.47
CA HIS A 282 -15.85 -6.13 -8.04
C HIS A 282 -16.29 -7.57 -7.77
N LYS A 283 -15.73 -8.17 -6.74
CA LYS A 283 -16.10 -9.52 -6.33
C LYS A 283 -17.45 -9.49 -5.60
N LYS A 284 -18.30 -10.47 -5.87
CA LYS A 284 -19.54 -10.67 -5.11
C LYS A 284 -19.21 -11.18 -3.70
N TRP A 285 -20.13 -10.97 -2.76
CA TRP A 285 -19.97 -11.42 -1.36
C TRP A 285 -19.78 -12.94 -1.22
N ASP A 286 -20.38 -13.72 -2.11
CA ASP A 286 -20.30 -15.19 -2.15
C ASP A 286 -19.07 -15.72 -2.88
N SER A 287 -18.23 -14.87 -3.49
CA SER A 287 -17.07 -15.33 -4.28
C SER A 287 -16.09 -16.17 -3.47
N ALA A 288 -15.99 -15.90 -2.16
CA ALA A 288 -15.14 -16.70 -1.26
C ALA A 288 -15.74 -18.08 -0.96
N ILE A 289 -17.06 -18.22 -0.99
CA ILE A 289 -17.76 -19.50 -0.77
C ILE A 289 -17.62 -20.39 -2.00
N THR A 290 -17.69 -19.78 -3.19
CA THR A 290 -17.58 -20.51 -4.46
C THR A 290 -16.16 -20.62 -4.97
N GLU A 291 -15.16 -20.09 -4.24
CA GLU A 291 -13.76 -19.99 -4.69
C GLU A 291 -13.62 -19.37 -6.11
N GLY A 292 -14.53 -18.46 -6.45
CA GLY A 292 -14.61 -17.83 -7.76
C GLY A 292 -15.36 -18.63 -8.84
N ASP A 293 -15.98 -19.77 -8.50
CA ASP A 293 -16.89 -20.47 -9.41
C ASP A 293 -18.10 -19.58 -9.73
N ILE A 294 -18.39 -19.50 -11.03
CA ILE A 294 -19.51 -18.73 -11.58
C ILE A 294 -20.72 -19.68 -11.58
N THR A 295 -21.70 -19.39 -10.72
CA THR A 295 -23.08 -19.88 -10.93
C THR A 295 -23.85 -18.91 -11.81
#